data_AF-H0TFB3-F1
#
_entry.id   AF-H0TFB3-F1
#
_cell.length_a   1.000
_cell.length_b   1.000
_cell.length_c   1.000
_cell.angle_alpha   90.00
_cell.angle_beta   90.00
_cell.angle_gamma   90.00
#
_symmetry.space_group_name_H-M   'P 1'
#
loop_
_entity.id
_entity.type
_entity.pdbx_description
1 polymer ?
#
loop_
_entity_poly.entity_id
_entity_poly.type
_entity_poly.pdbx_seq_one_letter_code
_entity_poly.pdbx_strand_id
1 'polypeptide(L)'
;MSGAAAAVGRTAADAASAIEALSETDLVRLKALAQLWSRGLPAGLGWADVLHEAIVRVLDGSRVWPLGVPILAFLSGVMRSICDDYWRRVRHEQRLLVSRDDHSQGGPAAEPVDELADPERVAVAVAGLAEVFRLFAGDSVALKIIDGMANGLKAKDICSAYDISALDYDTARRRMRRTLLRHQRHRSAP
;
A
#
# COMPACT_ATOMS: atom_id res chain seq x y z
N MET A 1 -7.72 -35.24 12.12
CA MET A 1 -7.62 -34.96 10.67
C MET A 1 -8.08 -33.52 10.47
N SER A 2 -7.12 -32.59 10.42
CA SER A 2 -7.39 -31.15 10.33
C SER A 2 -7.55 -30.77 8.87
N GLY A 3 -8.79 -30.52 8.44
CA GLY A 3 -9.07 -29.95 7.13
C GLY A 3 -8.80 -28.45 7.19
N ALA A 4 -7.64 -28.03 6.69
CA ALA A 4 -7.42 -26.64 6.36
C ALA A 4 -8.42 -26.26 5.25
N ALA A 5 -9.45 -25.51 5.60
CA ALA A 5 -10.31 -24.87 4.63
C ALA A 5 -9.41 -23.92 3.82
N ALA A 6 -9.01 -24.35 2.63
CA ALA A 6 -8.41 -23.45 1.65
C ALA A 6 -9.43 -22.34 1.42
N ALA A 7 -9.12 -21.13 1.87
CA ALA A 7 -9.95 -19.97 1.60
C ALA A 7 -10.12 -19.90 0.08
N VAL A 8 -11.34 -20.15 -0.41
CA VAL A 8 -11.68 -20.11 -1.83
C VAL A 8 -11.49 -18.66 -2.27
N GLY A 9 -10.30 -18.34 -2.78
CA GLY A 9 -10.01 -17.02 -3.29
C GLY A 9 -10.72 -16.78 -4.63
N ARG A 10 -10.84 -15.52 -5.00
CA ARG A 10 -11.28 -15.12 -6.33
C ARG A 10 -10.23 -15.53 -7.36
N THR A 11 -10.69 -15.88 -8.55
CA THR A 11 -9.83 -16.32 -9.65
C THR A 11 -9.06 -15.13 -10.25
N ALA A 12 -8.04 -15.43 -11.06
CA ALA A 12 -7.36 -14.42 -11.85
C ALA A 12 -8.31 -13.65 -12.78
N ALA A 13 -9.31 -14.34 -13.35
CA ALA A 13 -10.33 -13.71 -14.20
C ALA A 13 -11.20 -12.71 -13.42
N ASP A 14 -11.62 -13.08 -12.22
CA ASP A 14 -12.37 -12.15 -11.34
C ASP A 14 -11.53 -10.90 -11.00
N ALA A 15 -10.23 -11.09 -10.77
CA ALA A 15 -9.31 -9.99 -10.49
C ALA A 15 -9.13 -9.08 -11.71
N ALA A 16 -8.99 -9.65 -12.92
CA ALA A 16 -8.90 -8.89 -14.17
C ALA A 16 -10.14 -7.99 -14.36
N SER A 17 -11.34 -8.56 -14.26
CA SER A 17 -12.58 -7.78 -14.40
C SER A 17 -12.72 -6.69 -13.33
N ALA A 18 -12.23 -6.93 -12.11
CA ALA A 18 -12.25 -5.92 -11.06
C ALA A 18 -11.22 -4.80 -11.27
N ILE A 19 -10.07 -5.09 -11.88
CA ILE A 19 -9.06 -4.09 -12.27
C ILE A 19 -9.58 -3.22 -13.42
N GLU A 20 -10.22 -3.83 -14.42
CA GLU A 20 -10.85 -3.11 -15.54
C GLU A 20 -11.98 -2.18 -15.08
N ALA A 21 -12.67 -2.52 -14.00
CA ALA A 21 -13.78 -1.74 -13.46
C ALA A 21 -13.35 -0.56 -12.55
N LEU A 22 -12.05 -0.30 -12.39
CA LEU A 22 -11.57 0.81 -11.55
C LEU A 22 -11.95 2.17 -12.15
N SER A 23 -12.54 3.05 -11.33
CA SER A 23 -12.86 4.41 -11.73
C SER A 23 -11.61 5.28 -11.84
N GLU A 24 -11.69 6.43 -12.54
CA GLU A 24 -10.60 7.42 -12.57
C GLU A 24 -10.15 7.84 -11.14
N THR A 25 -11.11 7.94 -10.21
CA THR A 25 -10.78 8.27 -8.82
C THR A 25 -10.01 7.15 -8.14
N ASP A 26 -10.34 5.89 -8.45
CA ASP A 26 -9.62 4.73 -7.95
C ASP A 26 -8.21 4.65 -8.55
N LEU A 27 -8.05 4.98 -9.84
CA LEU A 27 -6.74 5.07 -10.48
C LEU A 27 -5.85 6.14 -9.85
N VAL A 28 -6.39 7.33 -9.55
CA VAL A 28 -5.67 8.38 -8.81
C VAL A 28 -5.24 7.88 -7.43
N ARG A 29 -6.12 7.18 -6.70
CA ARG A 29 -5.79 6.61 -5.39
C ARG A 29 -4.73 5.52 -5.51
N LEU A 30 -4.84 4.64 -6.49
CA LEU A 30 -3.93 3.53 -6.71
C LEU A 30 -2.52 4.03 -7.06
N LYS A 31 -2.41 5.01 -7.96
CA LYS A 31 -1.16 5.69 -8.26
C LYS A 31 -0.58 6.38 -7.03
N ALA A 32 -1.43 7.03 -6.23
CA ALA A 32 -0.97 7.69 -5.01
C ALA A 32 -0.40 6.70 -3.99
N LEU A 33 -1.04 5.53 -3.84
CA LEU A 33 -0.55 4.45 -3.00
C LEU A 33 0.76 3.86 -3.55
N ALA A 34 0.85 3.61 -4.86
CA ALA A 34 2.06 3.11 -5.50
C ALA A 34 3.26 4.04 -5.25
N GLN A 35 3.07 5.35 -5.47
CA GLN A 35 4.09 6.37 -5.21
C GLN A 35 4.44 6.48 -3.72
N LEU A 36 3.46 6.32 -2.82
CA LEU A 36 3.74 6.30 -1.40
C LEU A 36 4.60 5.09 -1.01
N TRP A 37 4.25 3.89 -1.46
CA TRP A 37 4.94 2.67 -1.08
C TRP A 37 6.34 2.56 -1.68
N SER A 38 6.54 3.09 -2.89
CA SER A 38 7.84 3.05 -3.56
C SER A 38 8.80 4.16 -3.13
N ARG A 39 8.36 5.07 -2.25
CA ARG A 39 9.20 6.20 -1.81
C ARG A 39 10.46 5.72 -1.11
N GLY A 40 11.58 6.26 -1.57
CA GLY A 40 12.89 5.97 -1.00
C GLY A 40 13.43 4.57 -1.34
N LEU A 41 12.74 3.80 -2.21
CA LEU A 41 13.32 2.55 -2.71
C LEU A 41 14.67 2.84 -3.38
N PRO A 42 15.73 2.13 -2.99
CA PRO A 42 17.04 2.29 -3.62
C PRO A 42 17.03 1.76 -5.06
N ALA A 43 17.71 2.47 -5.96
CA ALA A 43 18.03 2.05 -7.34
C ALA A 43 16.84 1.64 -8.24
N GLY A 44 16.39 2.59 -9.07
CA GLY A 44 15.73 2.30 -10.36
C GLY A 44 14.32 1.73 -10.34
N LEU A 45 13.85 1.12 -9.25
CA LEU A 45 12.48 0.58 -9.17
C LEU A 45 11.49 1.72 -8.92
N GLY A 46 10.77 2.08 -9.97
CA GLY A 46 9.74 3.11 -9.93
C GLY A 46 8.44 2.62 -9.32
N TRP A 47 7.58 3.56 -8.95
CA TRP A 47 6.21 3.27 -8.50
C TRP A 47 5.42 2.47 -9.56
N ALA A 48 5.69 2.71 -10.84
CA ALA A 48 5.05 2.01 -11.95
C ALA A 48 5.47 0.54 -12.02
N ASP A 49 6.74 0.24 -11.79
CA ASP A 49 7.24 -1.14 -11.74
C ASP A 49 6.59 -1.93 -10.61
N VAL A 50 6.50 -1.31 -9.42
CA VAL A 50 5.85 -1.93 -8.25
C VAL A 50 4.37 -2.20 -8.52
N LEU A 51 3.67 -1.25 -9.15
CA LEU A 51 2.26 -1.43 -9.49
C LEU A 51 2.08 -2.51 -10.57
N HIS A 52 2.88 -2.49 -11.63
CA HIS A 52 2.82 -3.47 -12.70
C HIS A 52 3.08 -4.88 -12.18
N GLU A 53 4.13 -5.05 -11.40
CA GLU A 53 4.48 -6.31 -10.74
C GLU A 53 3.35 -6.81 -9.80
N ALA A 54 2.69 -5.90 -9.07
CA ALA A 54 1.54 -6.25 -8.24
C ALA A 54 0.38 -6.77 -9.08
N ILE A 55 0.05 -6.10 -10.20
CA ILE A 55 -0.99 -6.55 -11.13
C ILE A 55 -0.64 -7.92 -11.72
N VAL A 56 0.60 -8.11 -12.22
CA VAL A 56 1.08 -9.37 -12.79
C VAL A 56 0.91 -10.52 -11.79
N ARG A 57 1.37 -10.35 -10.54
CA ARG A 57 1.24 -11.38 -9.50
C ARG A 57 -0.19 -11.74 -9.15
N VAL A 58 -1.12 -10.82 -9.31
CA VAL A 58 -2.55 -11.08 -9.07
C VAL A 58 -3.16 -11.81 -10.26
N LEU A 59 -2.81 -11.41 -11.49
CA LEU A 59 -3.33 -12.01 -12.72
C LEU A 59 -2.71 -13.39 -13.03
N ASP A 60 -1.48 -13.66 -12.59
CA ASP A 60 -0.84 -14.97 -12.73
C ASP A 60 -1.20 -15.95 -11.60
N GLY A 61 -1.94 -15.47 -10.58
CA GLY A 61 -2.41 -16.28 -9.45
C GLY A 61 -1.39 -16.46 -8.32
N SER A 62 -0.18 -15.91 -8.42
CA SER A 62 0.84 -15.94 -7.35
C SER A 62 0.38 -15.21 -6.08
N ARG A 63 -0.56 -14.27 -6.21
CA ARG A 63 -1.27 -13.59 -5.13
C ARG A 63 -2.77 -13.79 -5.31
N VAL A 64 -3.33 -14.69 -4.50
CA VAL A 64 -4.76 -15.01 -4.52
C VAL A 64 -5.56 -13.91 -3.84
N TRP A 65 -6.51 -13.31 -4.56
CA TRP A 65 -7.38 -12.25 -4.06
C TRP A 65 -8.47 -12.82 -3.11
N PRO A 66 -8.48 -12.46 -1.81
CA PRO A 66 -9.45 -13.01 -0.87
C PRO A 66 -10.87 -12.48 -1.08
N LEU A 67 -11.86 -13.30 -0.72
CA LEU A 67 -13.27 -12.86 -0.71
C LEU A 67 -13.48 -11.73 0.31
N GLY A 68 -14.31 -10.76 -0.06
CA GLY A 68 -14.69 -9.64 0.81
C GLY A 68 -13.64 -8.53 0.92
N VAL A 69 -12.50 -8.65 0.24
CA VAL A 69 -11.48 -7.59 0.17
C VAL A 69 -11.67 -6.81 -1.14
N PRO A 70 -11.88 -5.49 -1.11
CA PRO A 70 -11.82 -4.65 -2.31
C PRO A 70 -10.48 -4.74 -3.05
N ILE A 71 -10.54 -4.77 -4.39
CA ILE A 71 -9.37 -5.00 -5.25
C ILE A 71 -8.28 -3.94 -5.05
N LEU A 72 -8.67 -2.68 -4.83
CA LEU A 72 -7.75 -1.57 -4.58
C LEU A 72 -6.91 -1.83 -3.31
N ALA A 73 -7.56 -2.25 -2.23
CA ALA A 73 -6.90 -2.61 -0.97
C ALA A 73 -5.98 -3.81 -1.13
N PHE A 74 -6.42 -4.80 -1.90
CA PHE A 74 -5.60 -5.97 -2.17
C PHE A 74 -4.33 -5.61 -2.94
N LEU A 75 -4.45 -4.81 -4.02
CA LEU A 75 -3.30 -4.32 -4.79
C LEU A 75 -2.36 -3.46 -3.94
N SER A 76 -2.89 -2.57 -3.10
CA SER A 76 -2.08 -1.79 -2.14
C SER A 76 -1.28 -2.69 -1.21
N GLY A 77 -1.91 -3.73 -0.65
CA GLY A 77 -1.25 -4.71 0.20
C GLY A 77 -0.16 -5.50 -0.53
N VAL A 78 -0.39 -5.87 -1.79
CA VAL A 78 0.63 -6.54 -2.63
C VAL A 78 1.80 -5.60 -2.90
N MET A 79 1.56 -4.35 -3.31
CA MET A 79 2.62 -3.34 -3.52
C MET A 79 3.45 -3.12 -2.25
N ARG A 80 2.81 -2.98 -1.09
CA ARG A 80 3.49 -2.86 0.20
C ARG A 80 4.38 -4.08 0.48
N SER A 81 3.86 -5.30 0.28
CA SER A 81 4.65 -6.52 0.47
C SER A 81 5.86 -6.56 -0.45
N ILE A 82 5.72 -6.13 -1.70
CA ILE A 82 6.82 -6.05 -2.66
C ILE A 82 7.89 -5.09 -2.14
N CYS A 83 7.50 -3.86 -1.78
CA CYS A 83 8.43 -2.88 -1.22
C CYS A 83 9.13 -3.37 0.06
N ASP A 84 8.39 -3.99 0.98
CA ASP A 84 8.93 -4.54 2.23
C ASP A 84 9.96 -5.66 1.97
N ASP A 85 9.68 -6.54 1.00
CA ASP A 85 10.59 -7.60 0.59
C ASP A 85 11.84 -7.03 -0.09
N TYR A 86 11.71 -6.02 -0.96
CA TYR A 86 12.85 -5.29 -1.54
C TYR A 86 13.73 -4.67 -0.46
N TRP A 87 13.14 -3.95 0.50
CA TRP A 87 13.86 -3.40 1.63
C TRP A 87 14.55 -4.47 2.49
N ARG A 88 13.92 -5.63 2.66
CA ARG A 88 14.52 -6.75 3.38
C ARG A 88 15.75 -7.28 2.64
N ARG A 89 15.69 -7.40 1.31
CA ARG A 89 16.82 -7.81 0.45
C ARG A 89 17.96 -6.80 0.50
N VAL A 90 17.68 -5.50 0.31
CA VAL A 90 18.69 -4.45 0.39
C VAL A 90 19.39 -4.45 1.75
N ARG A 91 18.64 -4.52 2.87
CA ARG A 91 19.25 -4.57 4.20
C ARG A 91 20.10 -5.82 4.40
N HIS A 92 19.67 -6.96 3.86
CA HIS A 92 20.43 -8.20 3.91
C HIS A 92 21.72 -8.09 3.09
N GLU A 93 21.64 -7.58 1.86
CA GLU A 93 22.78 -7.32 0.99
C GLU A 93 23.75 -6.31 1.60
N GLN A 94 23.26 -5.18 2.13
CA GLN A 94 24.08 -4.22 2.87
C GLN A 94 24.78 -4.86 4.07
N ARG A 95 24.12 -5.76 4.80
CA ARG A 95 24.75 -6.50 5.91
C ARG A 95 25.85 -7.45 5.43
N LEU A 96 25.72 -8.02 4.24
CA LEU A 96 26.74 -8.87 3.61
C LEU A 96 27.89 -8.04 2.99
N LEU A 97 27.58 -6.85 2.45
CA LEU A 97 28.54 -5.90 1.86
C LEU A 97 29.33 -5.14 2.93
N VAL A 98 28.80 -4.93 4.13
CA VAL A 98 29.60 -4.46 5.29
C VAL A 98 30.68 -5.48 5.71
N SER A 99 30.61 -6.73 5.23
CA SER A 99 31.71 -7.71 5.33
C SER A 99 32.67 -7.70 4.13
N ARG A 100 32.41 -6.90 3.10
CA ARG A 100 33.18 -6.88 1.85
C ARG A 100 32.96 -5.55 1.13
N ASP A 101 33.77 -4.55 1.44
CA ASP A 101 33.78 -3.28 0.72
C ASP A 101 33.88 -3.52 -0.80
N ASP A 102 32.98 -2.89 -1.56
CA ASP A 102 33.29 -1.82 -2.53
C ASP A 102 32.51 -1.87 -3.86
N HIS A 103 32.02 -0.67 -4.22
CA HIS A 103 31.58 -0.11 -5.51
C HIS A 103 30.47 -0.72 -6.41
N SER A 104 29.68 0.24 -6.97
CA SER A 104 29.00 0.26 -8.29
C SER A 104 27.57 -0.31 -8.37
N GLN A 105 26.60 0.23 -9.12
CA GLN A 105 26.44 1.39 -10.01
C GLN A 105 24.92 1.65 -10.17
N GLY A 106 24.51 2.89 -10.39
CA GLY A 106 23.11 3.27 -10.61
C GLY A 106 22.61 2.88 -12.00
N GLY A 107 21.46 2.20 -12.05
CA GLY A 107 20.71 1.93 -13.28
C GLY A 107 19.78 3.09 -13.66
N PRO A 108 19.46 3.25 -14.95
CA PRO A 108 18.72 4.41 -15.45
C PRO A 108 17.27 4.39 -14.96
N ALA A 109 16.76 5.57 -14.62
CA ALA A 109 15.35 5.77 -14.29
C ALA A 109 14.50 5.52 -15.54
N ALA A 110 13.65 4.50 -15.50
CA ALA A 110 12.57 4.35 -16.46
C ALA A 110 11.54 5.45 -16.19
N GLU A 111 11.36 6.35 -17.16
CA GLU A 111 10.28 7.34 -17.13
C GLU A 111 8.95 6.61 -17.41
N PRO A 112 7.96 6.63 -16.51
CA PRO A 112 6.64 6.13 -16.83
C PRO A 112 5.84 7.24 -17.50
N VAL A 113 5.43 6.99 -18.75
CA VAL A 113 4.33 7.70 -19.40
C VAL A 113 3.06 7.39 -18.62
N ASP A 114 2.45 8.40 -18.01
CA ASP A 114 1.20 8.26 -17.27
C ASP A 114 0.16 9.24 -17.79
N GLU A 115 -0.75 8.70 -18.61
CA GLU A 115 -1.87 9.43 -19.23
C GLU A 115 -3.17 9.33 -18.42
N LEU A 116 -3.20 8.60 -17.30
CA LEU A 116 -4.46 8.22 -16.62
C LEU A 116 -4.83 9.13 -15.44
N ALA A 117 -3.92 9.96 -14.94
CA ALA A 117 -4.19 10.84 -13.79
C ALA A 117 -3.38 12.14 -13.80
N ASP A 118 -4.08 13.26 -13.60
CA ASP A 118 -3.49 14.60 -13.39
C ASP A 118 -2.33 14.55 -12.37
N PRO A 119 -1.08 14.85 -12.80
CA PRO A 119 0.10 14.79 -11.94
C PRO A 119 -0.02 15.66 -10.68
N GLU A 120 -0.66 16.83 -10.76
CA GLU A 120 -0.81 17.73 -9.61
C GLU A 120 -1.73 17.11 -8.55
N ARG A 121 -2.88 16.58 -8.99
CA ARG A 121 -3.84 15.90 -8.09
C ARG A 121 -3.20 14.71 -7.39
N VAL A 122 -2.39 13.95 -8.11
CA VAL A 122 -1.67 12.81 -7.55
C VAL A 122 -0.65 13.29 -6.53
N ALA A 123 0.17 14.30 -6.85
CA ALA A 123 1.17 14.84 -5.93
C ALA A 123 0.53 15.32 -4.61
N VAL A 124 -0.61 16.01 -4.68
CA VAL A 124 -1.38 16.44 -3.50
C VAL A 124 -1.88 15.25 -2.68
N ALA A 125 -2.48 14.24 -3.33
CA ALA A 125 -2.96 13.03 -2.66
C ALA A 125 -1.82 12.28 -1.96
N VAL A 126 -0.68 12.18 -2.64
CA VAL A 126 0.53 11.50 -2.19
C VAL A 126 1.20 12.21 -1.02
N ALA A 127 1.21 13.55 -1.02
CA ALA A 127 1.70 14.35 0.10
C ALA A 127 0.78 14.21 1.33
N GLY A 128 -0.54 14.34 1.13
CA GLY A 128 -1.52 14.19 2.21
C GLY A 128 -1.49 12.80 2.84
N LEU A 129 -1.38 11.76 2.02
CA LEU A 129 -1.31 10.39 2.51
C LEU A 129 -0.02 10.16 3.31
N ALA A 130 1.13 10.58 2.80
CA ALA A 130 2.40 10.46 3.53
C ALA A 130 2.39 11.18 4.89
N GLU A 131 1.79 12.37 4.95
CA GLU A 131 1.65 13.12 6.21
C GLU A 131 0.84 12.34 7.25
N VAL A 132 -0.30 11.77 6.83
CA VAL A 132 -1.15 10.94 7.70
C VAL A 132 -0.42 9.68 8.14
N PHE A 133 0.23 8.95 7.24
CA PHE A 133 0.99 7.75 7.60
C PHE A 133 2.12 8.06 8.60
N ARG A 134 2.85 9.17 8.41
CA ARG A 134 3.91 9.60 9.32
C ARG A 134 3.38 9.93 10.72
N LEU A 135 2.19 10.54 10.82
CA LEU A 135 1.55 10.87 12.10
C LEU A 135 1.25 9.63 12.94
N PHE A 136 1.03 8.47 12.31
CA PHE A 136 0.65 7.22 12.95
C PHE A 136 1.72 6.12 12.86
N ALA A 137 2.96 6.45 12.50
CA ALA A 137 4.02 5.47 12.26
C ALA A 137 4.28 4.48 13.43
N GLY A 138 4.01 4.89 14.67
CA GLY A 138 4.16 4.04 15.87
C GLY A 138 2.93 3.21 16.26
N ASP A 139 1.84 3.25 15.47
CA ASP A 139 0.56 2.64 15.80
C ASP A 139 0.09 1.69 14.68
N SER A 140 0.47 0.42 14.81
CA SER A 140 0.24 -0.60 13.77
C SER A 140 -1.25 -0.81 13.45
N VAL A 141 -2.14 -0.71 14.44
CA VAL A 141 -3.58 -0.84 14.24
C VAL A 141 -4.13 0.38 13.52
N ALA A 142 -3.71 1.60 13.90
CA ALA A 142 -4.11 2.81 13.18
C ALA A 142 -3.63 2.80 11.74
N LEU A 143 -2.40 2.35 11.47
CA LEU A 143 -1.86 2.25 10.11
C LEU A 143 -2.69 1.28 9.24
N LYS A 144 -3.10 0.13 9.78
CA LYS A 144 -4.00 -0.81 9.08
C LYS A 144 -5.37 -0.18 8.77
N ILE A 145 -5.92 0.61 9.71
CA ILE A 145 -7.18 1.33 9.50
C ILE A 145 -7.03 2.43 8.45
N ILE A 146 -5.95 3.21 8.50
CA ILE A 146 -5.65 4.28 7.52
C ILE A 146 -5.49 3.68 6.13
N ASP A 147 -4.73 2.59 6.01
CA ASP A 147 -4.58 1.86 4.76
C ASP A 147 -5.95 1.37 4.25
N GLY A 148 -6.74 0.71 5.10
CA GLY A 148 -8.10 0.32 4.75
C GLY A 148 -8.97 1.49 4.27
N MET A 149 -8.97 2.62 4.97
CA MET A 149 -9.73 3.81 4.58
C MET A 149 -9.22 4.45 3.28
N ALA A 150 -7.89 4.53 3.09
CA ALA A 150 -7.28 5.03 1.87
C ALA A 150 -7.67 4.17 0.66
N ASN A 151 -7.92 2.88 0.89
CA ASN A 151 -8.40 1.95 -0.10
C ASN A 151 -9.93 1.82 -0.21
N GLY A 152 -10.68 2.75 0.42
CA GLY A 152 -12.14 2.79 0.33
C GLY A 152 -12.86 1.68 1.10
N LEU A 153 -12.17 0.96 1.99
CA LEU A 153 -12.77 -0.10 2.79
C LEU A 153 -13.73 0.46 3.84
N LYS A 154 -14.84 -0.25 4.08
CA LYS A 154 -15.71 0.01 5.22
C LYS A 154 -15.12 -0.63 6.48
N ALA A 155 -15.52 -0.15 7.65
CA ALA A 155 -15.01 -0.63 8.95
C ALA A 155 -15.05 -2.17 9.09
N LYS A 156 -16.15 -2.82 8.67
CA LYS A 156 -16.28 -4.28 8.69
C LYS A 156 -15.24 -4.96 7.81
N ASP A 157 -15.04 -4.45 6.60
CA ASP A 157 -14.09 -5.01 5.63
C ASP A 157 -12.65 -4.79 6.09
N ILE A 158 -12.36 -3.67 6.76
CA ILE A 158 -11.05 -3.41 7.41
C ILE A 158 -10.81 -4.44 8.52
N CYS A 159 -11.80 -4.67 9.39
CA CYS A 159 -11.68 -5.64 10.48
C CYS A 159 -11.38 -7.04 9.95
N SER A 160 -12.14 -7.47 8.92
CA SER A 160 -11.93 -8.77 8.29
C SER A 160 -10.60 -8.87 7.54
N ALA A 161 -10.22 -7.84 6.77
CA ALA A 161 -9.02 -7.87 5.94
C ALA A 161 -7.72 -7.84 6.76
N TYR A 162 -7.71 -7.15 7.89
CA TYR A 162 -6.51 -6.95 8.71
C TYR A 162 -6.48 -7.75 10.01
N ASP A 163 -7.46 -8.63 10.20
CA ASP A 163 -7.70 -9.41 11.42
C ASP A 163 -7.69 -8.51 12.67
N ILE A 164 -8.52 -7.47 12.62
CA ILE A 164 -8.67 -6.49 13.71
C ILE A 164 -10.02 -6.74 14.37
N SER A 165 -10.03 -6.88 15.69
CA SER A 165 -11.29 -6.99 16.44
C SER A 165 -12.09 -5.68 16.35
N ALA A 166 -13.41 -5.77 16.41
CA ALA A 166 -14.26 -4.57 16.41
C ALA A 166 -13.90 -3.60 17.57
N LEU A 167 -13.49 -4.16 18.72
CA LEU A 167 -13.06 -3.37 19.89
C LEU A 167 -11.74 -2.63 19.62
N ASP A 168 -10.76 -3.29 19.01
CA ASP A 168 -9.47 -2.68 18.66
C ASP A 168 -9.66 -1.61 17.60
N TYR A 169 -10.52 -1.86 16.61
CA TYR A 169 -10.88 -0.89 15.60
C TYR A 169 -11.47 0.38 16.22
N ASP A 170 -12.46 0.24 17.10
CA ASP A 170 -13.11 1.38 17.77
C ASP A 170 -12.14 2.15 18.67
N THR A 171 -11.29 1.43 19.39
CA THR A 171 -10.28 2.03 20.28
C THR A 171 -9.25 2.82 19.47
N ALA A 172 -8.71 2.22 18.42
CA ALA A 172 -7.77 2.87 17.51
C ALA A 172 -8.41 4.06 16.80
N ARG A 173 -9.64 3.94 16.29
CA ARG A 173 -10.36 5.03 15.63
C ARG A 173 -10.57 6.24 16.56
N ARG A 174 -10.93 6.02 17.84
CA ARG A 174 -11.05 7.11 18.83
C ARG A 174 -9.70 7.79 19.08
N ARG A 175 -8.61 7.01 19.16
CA ARG A 175 -7.25 7.55 19.29
C ARG A 175 -6.86 8.37 18.06
N MET A 176 -7.05 7.83 16.86
CA MET A 176 -6.80 8.52 15.59
C MET A 176 -7.51 9.86 15.49
N ARG A 177 -8.82 9.88 15.79
CA ARG A 177 -9.61 11.13 15.76
C ARG A 177 -9.02 12.19 16.70
N ARG A 178 -8.61 11.81 17.91
CA ARG A 178 -8.00 12.74 18.87
C ARG A 178 -6.66 13.28 18.36
N THR A 179 -5.81 12.43 17.80
CA THR A 179 -4.51 12.83 17.23
C THR A 179 -4.68 13.78 16.05
N LEU A 180 -5.59 13.47 15.11
CA LEU A 180 -5.89 14.32 13.96
C LEU A 180 -6.42 15.70 14.37
N LEU A 181 -7.35 15.76 15.33
CA LEU A 181 -7.87 17.03 15.84
C LEU A 181 -6.78 17.89 16.49
N ARG A 182 -5.86 17.27 17.24
CA ARG A 182 -4.70 17.99 17.80
C ARG A 182 -3.79 18.51 16.70
N HIS A 183 -3.46 17.67 15.71
CA HIS A 183 -2.62 18.04 14.59
C HIS A 183 -3.20 19.21 13.78
N GLN A 184 -4.50 19.17 13.48
CA GLN A 184 -5.19 20.27 12.78
C GLN A 184 -5.12 21.58 13.55
N ARG A 185 -5.32 21.55 14.88
CA ARG A 185 -5.22 22.75 15.72
C ARG A 185 -3.82 23.36 15.73
N HIS A 186 -2.78 22.52 15.69
CA HIS A 186 -1.39 22.99 15.58
C HIS A 186 -1.06 23.54 14.18
N ARG A 187 -1.66 23.00 13.13
CA ARG A 187 -1.47 23.47 11.74
C ARG A 187 -2.21 24.78 11.44
N SER A 188 -3.26 25.10 12.19
CA SER A 188 -4.05 26.34 12.06
C SER A 188 -3.63 27.46 13.01
N ALA A 189 -2.60 27.23 13.86
CA ALA A 189 -2.00 28.29 14.66
C ALA A 189 -0.97 29.04 13.80
N PRO A 190 -0.98 30.39 13.78
CA PRO A 190 -0.07 31.21 12.99
C PRO A 190 1.39 31.10 13.46
#